data_AF-A0A939DJW8-F1
#
_entry.id   AF-A0A939DJW8-F1
#
_cell.length_a   1.000
_cell.length_b   1.000
_cell.length_c   1.000
_cell.angle_alpha   90.00
_cell.angle_beta   90.00
_cell.angle_gamma   90.00
#
_symmetry.space_group_name_H-M   'P 1'
#
loop_
_entity.id
_entity.type
_entity.pdbx_description
1 polymer ?
#
loop_
_entity_poly.entity_id
_entity_poly.type
_entity_poly.pdbx_seq_one_letter_code
_entity_poly.pdbx_strand_id
1 'polypeptide(L)'
;MKTRQATFPRQSSSNRLSLVAKVLASSVVAVLAACATGSTPGGIDEVTPATTFGTPNPDTSRLAPDRAAAAARGQYLVELLGCGTCHTDGALVGQPNAGRRLAGSSVGIAWSNPLQEDYPGVVFPANLTPDTETGIGGWREDDIVTFLRSGIDRAGRGHLPVMPWPAYARLSDDDASAVATYLLSLPPVRHRVPANVDPGQRTSAGYVHFGIYRKR
;
A
#
# COMPACT_ATOMS: atom_id res chain seq x y z
N MET A 1 45.06 -60.90 63.80
CA MET A 1 43.99 -60.45 62.87
C MET A 1 43.99 -58.93 62.83
N LYS A 2 44.20 -58.32 61.64
CA LYS A 2 44.19 -56.85 61.43
C LYS A 2 42.90 -56.44 60.74
N THR A 3 42.13 -55.56 61.36
CA THR A 3 40.88 -54.97 60.88
C THR A 3 41.17 -53.97 59.75
N ARG A 4 40.58 -54.14 58.56
CA ARG A 4 40.68 -53.19 57.45
C ARG A 4 39.49 -52.23 57.50
N GLN A 5 39.74 -50.94 57.64
CA GLN A 5 38.75 -49.89 57.44
C GLN A 5 38.55 -49.65 55.93
N ALA A 6 37.30 -49.60 55.50
CA ALA A 6 36.91 -49.30 54.13
C ALA A 6 36.75 -47.78 53.97
N THR A 7 37.51 -47.20 53.03
CA THR A 7 37.41 -45.79 52.63
C THR A 7 36.40 -45.68 51.49
N PHE A 8 35.30 -44.95 51.70
CA PHE A 8 34.36 -44.61 50.62
C PHE A 8 34.86 -43.34 49.89
N PRO A 9 34.93 -43.34 48.54
CA PRO A 9 35.29 -42.15 47.79
C PRO A 9 34.11 -41.15 47.74
N ARG A 10 34.42 -39.88 48.04
CA ARG A 10 33.54 -38.71 47.84
C ARG A 10 33.31 -38.51 46.34
N GLN A 11 32.06 -38.61 45.87
CA GLN A 11 31.68 -38.20 44.53
C GLN A 11 31.70 -36.66 44.42
N SER A 12 32.48 -36.15 43.46
CA SER A 12 32.63 -34.73 43.15
C SER A 12 31.35 -34.15 42.52
N SER A 13 30.77 -33.14 43.14
CA SER A 13 29.56 -32.40 42.71
C SER A 13 29.81 -31.40 41.56
N SER A 14 31.01 -31.37 40.98
CA SER A 14 31.46 -30.34 40.04
C SER A 14 30.84 -30.40 38.63
N ASN A 15 30.21 -31.52 38.24
CA ASN A 15 29.73 -31.70 36.85
C ASN A 15 28.29 -31.24 36.59
N ARG A 16 27.44 -31.09 37.61
CA ARG A 16 26.04 -30.68 37.41
C ARG A 16 25.89 -29.17 37.22
N LEU A 17 26.72 -28.37 37.90
CA LEU A 17 26.72 -26.91 37.76
C LEU A 17 27.18 -26.46 36.36
N SER A 18 28.16 -27.16 35.76
CA SER A 18 28.62 -26.83 34.41
C SER A 18 27.57 -27.11 33.34
N LEU A 19 26.69 -28.11 33.53
CA LEU A 19 25.71 -28.47 32.51
C LEU A 19 24.52 -27.50 32.52
N VAL A 20 24.05 -27.11 33.71
CA VAL A 20 22.97 -26.11 33.85
C VAL A 20 23.42 -24.75 33.33
N ALA A 21 24.65 -24.32 33.63
CA ALA A 21 25.20 -23.06 33.10
C ALA A 21 25.37 -23.08 31.57
N LYS A 22 25.79 -24.21 30.99
CA LYS A 22 25.92 -24.37 29.52
C LYS A 22 24.57 -24.42 28.81
N VAL A 23 23.56 -25.06 29.41
CA VAL A 23 22.19 -25.10 28.87
C VAL A 23 21.55 -23.71 28.95
N LEU A 24 21.68 -23.00 30.08
CA LEU A 24 21.15 -21.63 30.21
C LEU A 24 21.84 -20.65 29.26
N ALA A 25 23.17 -20.72 29.09
CA ALA A 25 23.88 -19.87 28.14
C ALA A 25 23.48 -20.15 26.68
N SER A 26 23.22 -21.41 26.32
CA SER A 26 22.78 -21.78 24.97
C SER A 26 21.35 -21.33 24.69
N SER A 27 20.46 -21.38 25.68
CA SER A 27 19.08 -20.87 25.57
C SER A 27 19.03 -19.36 25.42
N VAL A 28 19.89 -18.61 26.13
CA VAL A 28 19.95 -17.14 26.04
C VAL A 28 20.49 -16.67 24.68
N VAL A 29 21.48 -17.36 24.11
CA VAL A 29 22.01 -17.04 22.77
C VAL A 29 20.98 -17.30 21.68
N ALA A 30 20.19 -18.38 21.78
CA ALA A 30 19.13 -18.67 20.82
C ALA A 30 17.97 -17.65 20.86
N VAL A 31 17.60 -17.18 22.06
CA VAL A 31 16.56 -16.14 22.23
C VAL A 31 17.04 -14.79 21.70
N LEU A 32 18.30 -14.42 21.93
CA LEU A 32 18.85 -13.16 21.40
C LEU A 32 19.02 -13.17 19.87
N ALA A 33 19.33 -14.32 19.26
CA ALA A 33 19.40 -14.45 17.81
C ALA A 33 18.01 -14.34 17.14
N ALA A 34 16.96 -14.88 17.76
CA ALA A 34 15.59 -14.79 17.24
C ALA A 34 15.05 -13.35 17.22
N CYS A 35 15.50 -12.48 18.13
CA CYS A 35 15.16 -11.06 18.11
C CYS A 35 15.80 -10.30 16.94
N ALA A 36 16.87 -10.82 16.33
CA ALA A 36 17.60 -10.14 15.26
C ALA A 36 17.10 -10.50 13.85
N THR A 37 16.38 -11.62 13.68
CA THR A 37 16.00 -12.13 12.34
C THR A 37 14.49 -12.15 12.06
N GLY A 38 13.65 -11.68 12.99
CA GLY A 38 12.20 -11.55 12.78
C GLY A 38 11.48 -12.87 12.44
N SER A 39 12.11 -14.01 12.71
CA SER A 39 11.62 -15.32 12.31
C SER A 39 10.92 -15.97 13.50
N THR A 40 9.59 -16.04 13.48
CA THR A 40 8.85 -16.71 14.55
C THR A 40 8.88 -18.24 14.38
N PRO A 41 8.78 -19.03 15.46
CA PRO A 41 8.74 -20.48 15.37
C PRO A 41 7.47 -20.94 14.62
N GLY A 42 7.65 -21.58 13.47
CA GLY A 42 6.54 -22.09 12.65
C GLY A 42 6.69 -21.88 11.14
N GLY A 43 7.76 -21.21 10.68
CA GLY A 43 7.94 -20.93 9.25
C GLY A 43 6.93 -19.92 8.71
N ILE A 44 6.29 -19.17 9.60
CA ILE A 44 5.45 -18.03 9.27
C ILE A 44 6.32 -16.79 9.38
N ASP A 45 6.57 -16.15 8.23
CA ASP A 45 7.21 -14.84 8.21
C ASP A 45 6.27 -13.86 8.90
N GLU A 46 6.71 -13.27 10.01
CA GLU A 46 6.04 -12.12 10.61
C GLU A 46 6.27 -10.94 9.66
N VAL A 47 5.37 -10.77 8.70
CA VAL A 47 5.37 -9.58 7.86
C VAL A 47 5.07 -8.42 8.79
N THR A 48 6.09 -7.60 9.08
CA THR A 48 5.88 -6.31 9.73
C THR A 48 4.79 -5.61 8.91
N PRO A 49 3.69 -5.14 9.50
CA PRO A 49 2.68 -4.43 8.74
C PRO A 49 3.33 -3.15 8.21
N ALA A 50 3.87 -3.21 7.00
CA ALA A 50 4.14 -2.04 6.20
C ALA A 50 2.81 -1.45 5.69
N THR A 51 1.67 -1.70 6.36
CA THR A 51 0.36 -1.16 5.99
C THR A 51 0.31 0.36 6.01
N THR A 52 1.33 1.04 6.55
CA THR A 52 1.58 2.46 6.28
C THR A 52 2.54 2.62 5.10
N PHE A 53 2.05 2.37 3.88
CA PHE A 53 2.73 2.85 2.68
C PHE A 53 2.46 4.36 2.59
N GLY A 54 3.41 5.20 2.97
CA GLY A 54 3.27 6.66 2.89
C GLY A 54 3.15 7.15 1.43
N THR A 55 2.45 8.26 1.26
CA THR A 55 2.32 8.94 -0.05
C THR A 55 3.65 9.63 -0.41
N PRO A 56 4.15 9.56 -1.67
CA PRO A 56 5.51 9.99 -2.00
C PRO A 56 5.73 11.47 -1.69
N ASN A 57 6.97 11.84 -1.38
CA ASN A 57 7.27 13.26 -1.19
C ASN A 57 7.16 14.02 -2.52
N PRO A 58 6.63 15.25 -2.51
CA PRO A 58 6.60 16.09 -3.70
C PRO A 58 8.03 16.47 -4.12
N ASP A 59 8.29 16.59 -5.42
CA ASP A 59 9.49 17.26 -5.92
C ASP A 59 9.29 18.77 -5.83
N THR A 60 9.81 19.36 -4.77
CA THR A 60 9.73 20.80 -4.50
C THR A 60 10.89 21.60 -5.09
N SER A 61 11.87 20.94 -5.74
CA SER A 61 13.10 21.61 -6.22
C SER A 61 12.85 22.73 -7.22
N ARG A 62 11.69 22.72 -7.87
CA ARG A 62 11.26 23.70 -8.88
C ARG A 62 10.06 24.54 -8.44
N LEU A 63 9.57 24.37 -7.21
CA LEU A 63 8.41 25.09 -6.70
C LEU A 63 8.82 26.34 -5.92
N ALA A 64 8.09 27.44 -6.13
CA ALA A 64 8.16 28.59 -5.24
C ALA A 64 7.72 28.19 -3.81
N PRO A 65 8.15 28.92 -2.75
CA PRO A 65 7.91 28.51 -1.36
C PRO A 65 6.43 28.29 -0.99
N ASP A 66 5.54 29.16 -1.48
CA ASP A 66 4.09 29.05 -1.33
C ASP A 66 3.54 27.79 -2.01
N ARG A 67 4.01 27.49 -3.22
CA ARG A 67 3.66 26.28 -3.96
C ARG A 67 4.20 25.01 -3.31
N ALA A 68 5.38 25.07 -2.70
CA ALA A 68 5.93 23.96 -1.92
C ALA A 68 5.09 23.68 -0.66
N ALA A 69 4.61 24.73 0.02
CA ALA A 69 3.67 24.58 1.14
C ALA A 69 2.33 24.00 0.69
N ALA A 70 1.80 24.44 -0.45
CA ALA A 70 0.60 23.86 -1.07
C ALA A 70 0.80 22.37 -1.42
N ALA A 71 1.96 21.99 -1.99
CA ALA A 71 2.28 20.60 -2.27
C ALA A 71 2.34 19.73 -1.01
N ALA A 72 2.89 20.25 0.10
CA ALA A 72 2.89 19.54 1.38
C ALA A 72 1.47 19.34 1.94
N ARG A 73 0.61 20.36 1.83
CA ARG A 73 -0.83 20.25 2.17
C ARG A 73 -1.52 19.21 1.28
N GLY A 74 -1.23 19.21 -0.01
CA GLY A 74 -1.76 18.24 -0.96
C GLY A 74 -1.32 16.81 -0.66
N GLN A 75 -0.06 16.58 -0.29
CA GLN A 75 0.43 15.27 0.13
C GLN A 75 -0.39 14.72 1.30
N TYR A 76 -0.62 15.56 2.32
CA TYR A 76 -1.44 15.20 3.47
C TYR A 76 -2.88 14.83 3.06
N LEU A 77 -3.49 15.64 2.18
CA LEU A 77 -4.85 15.38 1.69
C LEU A 77 -4.92 14.09 0.87
N VAL A 78 -3.96 13.83 -0.02
CA VAL A 78 -3.93 12.60 -0.83
C VAL A 78 -3.79 11.35 0.03
N GLU A 79 -3.01 11.42 1.12
CA GLU A 79 -2.94 10.35 2.13
C GLU A 79 -4.31 10.18 2.82
N LEU A 80 -4.88 11.26 3.35
CA LEU A 80 -6.14 11.25 4.11
C LEU A 80 -7.33 10.76 3.27
N LEU A 81 -7.39 11.18 2.01
CA LEU A 81 -8.43 10.79 1.05
C LEU A 81 -8.20 9.39 0.47
N GLY A 82 -7.07 8.76 0.78
CA GLY A 82 -6.77 7.38 0.44
C GLY A 82 -6.53 7.15 -1.06
N CYS A 83 -6.06 8.13 -1.84
CA CYS A 83 -5.90 7.96 -3.29
C CYS A 83 -4.95 6.79 -3.62
N GLY A 84 -3.92 6.60 -2.79
CA GLY A 84 -2.96 5.50 -2.92
C GLY A 84 -3.55 4.09 -2.76
N THR A 85 -4.73 3.94 -2.18
CA THR A 85 -5.39 2.63 -1.97
C THR A 85 -5.86 1.99 -3.28
N CYS A 86 -6.22 2.82 -4.27
CA CYS A 86 -6.68 2.37 -5.59
C CYS A 86 -5.65 2.71 -6.67
N HIS A 87 -5.01 3.88 -6.59
CA HIS A 87 -4.07 4.35 -7.61
C HIS A 87 -2.65 3.83 -7.42
N THR A 88 -2.46 2.73 -6.70
CA THR A 88 -1.15 2.05 -6.58
C THR A 88 -1.28 0.62 -7.06
N ASP A 89 -0.41 0.22 -7.96
CA ASP A 89 -0.46 -1.12 -8.53
C ASP A 89 -0.30 -2.19 -7.43
N GLY A 90 -1.12 -3.22 -7.50
CA GLY A 90 -1.18 -4.29 -6.50
C GLY A 90 -1.83 -3.92 -5.15
N ALA A 91 -2.15 -2.64 -4.88
CA ALA A 91 -2.78 -2.25 -3.61
C ALA A 91 -4.16 -2.87 -3.41
N LEU A 92 -4.96 -2.98 -4.48
CA LEU A 92 -6.29 -3.59 -4.46
C LEU A 92 -6.29 -5.09 -4.07
N VAL A 93 -5.15 -5.75 -4.17
CA VAL A 93 -4.98 -7.18 -3.85
C VAL A 93 -4.03 -7.40 -2.66
N GLY A 94 -3.75 -6.34 -1.90
CA GLY A 94 -2.90 -6.42 -0.71
C GLY A 94 -1.40 -6.58 -0.98
N GLN A 95 -0.95 -6.33 -2.22
CA GLN A 95 0.46 -6.41 -2.63
C GLN A 95 0.91 -5.09 -3.29
N PRO A 96 0.82 -3.94 -2.58
CA PRO A 96 1.13 -2.64 -3.17
C PRO A 96 2.60 -2.56 -3.63
N ASN A 97 2.78 -2.13 -4.88
CA ASN A 97 4.08 -1.89 -5.48
C ASN A 97 4.54 -0.46 -5.17
N ALA A 98 5.53 -0.33 -4.30
CA ALA A 98 6.09 0.97 -3.91
C ALA A 98 6.63 1.79 -5.11
N GLY A 99 7.19 1.12 -6.12
CA GLY A 99 7.68 1.77 -7.35
C GLY A 99 6.58 2.25 -8.29
N ARG A 100 5.31 1.91 -8.02
CA ARG A 100 4.12 2.33 -8.78
C ARG A 100 3.11 3.06 -7.90
N ARG A 101 3.58 3.70 -6.82
CA ARG A 101 2.72 4.49 -5.93
C ARG A 101 2.10 5.66 -6.69
N LEU A 102 0.77 5.79 -6.61
CA LEU A 102 -0.04 6.77 -7.36
C LEU A 102 0.04 6.61 -8.89
N ALA A 103 0.70 5.56 -9.40
CA ALA A 103 0.86 5.33 -10.83
C ALA A 103 -0.28 4.51 -11.45
N GLY A 104 -1.42 4.39 -10.76
CA GLY A 104 -2.56 3.59 -11.21
C GLY A 104 -2.42 2.10 -10.89
N SER A 105 -3.39 1.31 -11.35
CA SER A 105 -3.45 -0.12 -11.04
C SER A 105 -3.71 -0.97 -12.30
N SER A 106 -2.97 -2.08 -12.42
CA SER A 106 -3.22 -3.11 -13.43
C SER A 106 -4.42 -4.00 -13.11
N VAL A 107 -4.88 -3.96 -11.85
CA VAL A 107 -6.09 -4.62 -11.37
C VAL A 107 -7.25 -3.60 -11.39
N GLY A 108 -8.37 -3.99 -11.99
CA GLY A 108 -9.57 -3.17 -12.09
C GLY A 108 -10.53 -3.34 -10.92
N ILE A 109 -11.58 -2.51 -10.91
CA ILE A 109 -12.68 -2.55 -9.97
C ILE A 109 -13.97 -2.82 -10.76
N ALA A 110 -14.60 -3.96 -10.50
CA ALA A 110 -15.91 -4.27 -11.03
C ALA A 110 -17.00 -3.49 -10.31
N TRP A 111 -17.88 -2.83 -11.07
CA TRP A 111 -18.94 -1.96 -10.54
C TRP A 111 -20.36 -2.48 -10.76
N SER A 112 -20.56 -3.46 -11.65
CA SER A 112 -21.86 -4.10 -11.85
C SER A 112 -22.02 -5.35 -10.96
N ASN A 113 -23.25 -5.85 -10.89
CA ASN A 113 -23.63 -6.93 -9.98
C ASN A 113 -23.13 -8.31 -10.48
N PRO A 114 -22.20 -8.99 -9.78
CA PRO A 114 -21.70 -10.31 -10.16
C PRO A 114 -22.76 -11.41 -10.08
N LEU A 115 -23.90 -11.18 -9.41
CA LEU A 115 -24.99 -12.15 -9.32
C LEU A 115 -25.97 -12.05 -10.51
N GLN A 116 -25.81 -11.04 -11.36
CA GLN A 116 -26.71 -10.78 -12.49
C GLN A 116 -25.96 -10.76 -13.83
N GLU A 117 -24.68 -10.38 -13.82
CA GLU A 117 -23.87 -10.20 -15.02
C GLU A 117 -22.70 -11.20 -15.04
N ASP A 118 -22.60 -12.01 -16.11
CA ASP A 118 -21.47 -12.93 -16.31
C ASP A 118 -20.15 -12.18 -16.55
N TYR A 119 -20.22 -10.99 -17.14
CA TYR A 119 -19.07 -10.09 -17.34
C TYR A 119 -19.40 -8.71 -16.79
N PRO A 120 -18.79 -8.32 -15.65
CA PRO A 120 -19.09 -7.04 -15.06
C PRO A 120 -18.44 -5.89 -15.84
N GLY A 121 -19.00 -4.69 -15.71
CA GLY A 121 -18.28 -3.47 -16.09
C GLY A 121 -17.11 -3.25 -15.13
N VAL A 122 -15.94 -2.92 -15.67
CA VAL A 122 -14.68 -2.77 -14.91
C VAL A 122 -14.04 -1.43 -15.20
N VAL A 123 -13.65 -0.72 -14.15
CA VAL A 123 -12.84 0.50 -14.25
C VAL A 123 -11.45 0.27 -13.70
N PHE A 124 -10.43 0.87 -14.32
CA PHE A 124 -9.04 0.78 -13.89
C PHE A 124 -8.59 2.12 -13.30
N PRO A 125 -8.06 2.13 -12.05
CA PRO A 125 -7.49 3.35 -11.47
C PRO A 125 -6.37 3.92 -12.34
N ALA A 126 -6.52 5.17 -12.79
CA ALA A 126 -5.58 5.83 -13.69
C ALA A 126 -4.24 6.15 -13.01
N ASN A 127 -3.21 6.40 -13.82
CA ASN A 127 -1.92 6.92 -13.33
C ASN A 127 -2.03 8.42 -13.01
N LEU A 128 -1.82 8.78 -11.74
CA LEU A 128 -1.92 10.15 -11.23
C LEU A 128 -0.57 10.90 -11.22
N THR A 129 0.52 10.25 -11.63
CA THR A 129 1.83 10.91 -11.72
C THR A 129 1.90 11.77 -12.98
N PRO A 130 2.77 12.80 -13.05
CA PRO A 130 2.87 13.69 -14.21
C PRO A 130 3.64 13.05 -15.38
N ASP A 131 3.57 11.73 -15.54
CA ASP A 131 4.04 11.06 -16.75
C ASP A 131 3.21 11.50 -17.96
N THR A 132 3.87 11.92 -19.03
CA THR A 132 3.21 12.54 -20.20
C THR A 132 2.52 11.54 -21.11
N GLU A 133 2.87 10.25 -21.05
CA GLU A 133 2.34 9.22 -21.95
C GLU A 133 1.21 8.38 -21.33
N THR A 134 1.31 8.16 -20.02
CA THR A 134 0.45 7.22 -19.29
C THR A 134 -0.27 7.86 -18.11
N GLY A 135 0.18 9.03 -17.64
CA GLY A 135 -0.39 9.74 -16.50
C GLY A 135 -0.99 11.11 -16.84
N ILE A 136 -0.92 12.01 -15.87
CA ILE A 136 -1.53 13.35 -15.93
C ILE A 136 -0.55 14.43 -16.39
N GLY A 137 0.60 14.09 -16.98
CA GLY A 137 1.63 15.08 -17.36
C GLY A 137 1.17 16.15 -18.35
N GLY A 138 0.06 15.91 -19.07
CA GLY A 138 -0.57 16.89 -19.96
C GLY A 138 -1.78 17.63 -19.36
N TRP A 139 -2.08 17.43 -18.08
CA TRP A 139 -3.20 18.08 -17.39
C TRP A 139 -2.75 19.37 -16.74
N ARG A 140 -3.62 20.38 -16.74
CA ARG A 140 -3.47 21.59 -15.95
C ARG A 140 -4.02 21.37 -14.55
N GLU A 141 -3.62 22.23 -13.62
CA GLU A 141 -4.16 22.21 -12.26
C GLU A 141 -5.69 22.30 -12.25
N ASP A 142 -6.25 23.23 -13.06
CA ASP A 142 -7.70 23.41 -13.19
C ASP A 142 -8.42 22.18 -13.76
N ASP A 143 -7.76 21.38 -14.60
CA ASP A 143 -8.34 20.14 -15.12
C ASP A 143 -8.50 19.12 -13.99
N ILE A 144 -7.50 19.02 -13.10
CA ILE A 144 -7.52 18.13 -11.94
C ILE A 144 -8.56 18.60 -10.93
N VAL A 145 -8.61 19.91 -10.63
CA VAL A 145 -9.61 20.50 -9.74
C VAL A 145 -11.03 20.25 -10.28
N THR A 146 -11.23 20.45 -11.58
CA THR A 146 -12.52 20.20 -12.23
C THR A 146 -12.92 18.74 -12.11
N PHE A 147 -11.98 17.81 -12.34
CA PHE A 147 -12.24 16.38 -12.22
C PHE A 147 -12.56 15.97 -10.78
N LEU A 148 -11.82 16.47 -9.78
CA LEU A 148 -12.12 16.22 -8.37
C LEU A 148 -13.51 16.72 -7.97
N ARG A 149 -14.02 17.77 -8.62
CA ARG A 149 -15.31 18.40 -8.30
C ARG A 149 -16.51 17.81 -9.01
N SER A 150 -16.33 17.39 -10.25
CA SER A 150 -17.44 17.01 -11.12
C SER A 150 -17.34 15.59 -11.65
N GLY A 151 -16.18 14.93 -11.49
CA GLY A 151 -15.89 13.66 -12.16
C GLY A 151 -15.77 13.79 -13.69
N ILE A 152 -15.65 15.01 -14.22
CA ILE A 152 -15.54 15.27 -15.67
C ILE A 152 -14.07 15.43 -16.03
N ASP A 153 -13.59 14.64 -17.01
CA ASP A 153 -12.21 14.74 -17.50
C ASP A 153 -12.01 15.83 -18.55
N ARG A 154 -10.75 16.06 -18.95
CA ARG A 154 -10.38 17.06 -19.99
C ARG A 154 -11.03 16.86 -21.36
N ALA A 155 -11.60 15.68 -21.62
CA ALA A 155 -12.33 15.38 -22.85
C ALA A 155 -13.85 15.56 -22.68
N GLY A 156 -14.30 16.08 -21.53
CA GLY A 156 -15.71 16.29 -21.21
C GLY A 156 -16.44 15.01 -20.83
N ARG A 157 -15.75 13.89 -20.57
CA ARG A 157 -16.40 12.63 -20.20
C ARG A 157 -16.62 12.58 -18.70
N GLY A 158 -17.84 12.22 -18.30
CA GLY A 158 -18.17 11.93 -16.90
C GLY A 158 -17.68 10.54 -16.48
N HIS A 159 -17.13 10.44 -15.28
CA HIS A 159 -16.62 9.20 -14.71
C HIS A 159 -17.54 8.69 -13.60
N LEU A 160 -17.65 7.36 -13.53
CA LEU A 160 -18.45 6.69 -12.49
C LEU A 160 -17.92 7.03 -11.10
N PRO A 161 -18.79 7.16 -10.09
CA PRO A 161 -18.39 7.45 -8.71
C PRO A 161 -17.74 6.24 -8.00
N VAL A 162 -17.13 5.32 -8.75
CA VAL A 162 -16.24 4.28 -8.21
C VAL A 162 -15.01 4.94 -7.59
N MET A 163 -14.46 5.95 -8.27
CA MET A 163 -13.70 6.98 -7.58
C MET A 163 -14.70 7.90 -6.86
N PRO A 164 -14.59 8.14 -5.55
CA PRO A 164 -15.60 8.87 -4.78
C PRO A 164 -15.50 10.39 -4.97
N TRP A 165 -15.45 10.85 -6.23
CA TRP A 165 -15.43 12.27 -6.59
C TRP A 165 -16.61 13.08 -5.98
N PRO A 166 -17.83 12.55 -5.77
CA PRO A 166 -18.89 13.34 -5.11
C PRO A 166 -18.55 13.72 -3.67
N ALA A 167 -17.69 12.94 -2.99
CA ALA A 167 -17.17 13.28 -1.67
C ALA A 167 -16.08 14.36 -1.77
N TYR A 168 -15.22 14.28 -2.78
CA TYR A 168 -14.15 15.26 -3.03
C TYR A 168 -14.67 16.60 -3.56
N ALA A 169 -15.88 16.63 -4.13
CA ALA A 169 -16.53 17.84 -4.62
C ALA A 169 -16.75 18.93 -3.56
N ARG A 170 -16.62 18.57 -2.28
CA ARG A 170 -16.76 19.47 -1.13
C ARG A 170 -15.44 20.01 -0.59
N LEU A 171 -14.30 19.61 -1.16
CA LEU A 171 -13.01 20.22 -0.83
C LEU A 171 -13.08 21.74 -1.10
N SER A 172 -12.48 22.54 -0.21
CA SER A 172 -12.28 23.96 -0.48
C SER A 172 -11.48 24.17 -1.76
N ASP A 173 -11.55 25.36 -2.34
CA ASP A 173 -10.75 25.70 -3.53
C ASP A 173 -9.25 25.48 -3.25
N ASP A 174 -8.79 25.92 -2.07
CA ASP A 174 -7.41 25.75 -1.60
C ASP A 174 -7.01 24.28 -1.45
N ASP A 175 -7.87 23.44 -0.88
CA ASP A 175 -7.56 22.02 -0.69
C ASP A 175 -7.55 21.26 -2.03
N ALA A 176 -8.47 21.57 -2.94
CA ALA A 176 -8.48 20.97 -4.27
C ALA A 176 -7.25 21.38 -5.10
N SER A 177 -6.88 22.66 -5.05
CA SER A 177 -5.67 23.20 -5.67
C SER A 177 -4.40 22.58 -5.06
N ALA A 178 -4.35 22.41 -3.73
CA ALA A 178 -3.24 21.75 -3.06
C ALA A 178 -3.06 20.30 -3.51
N VAL A 179 -4.14 19.52 -3.63
CA VAL A 179 -4.11 18.15 -4.18
C VAL A 179 -3.56 18.15 -5.61
N ALA A 180 -4.06 19.03 -6.47
CA ALA A 180 -3.61 19.12 -7.86
C ALA A 180 -2.13 19.53 -7.97
N THR A 181 -1.70 20.52 -7.18
CA THR A 181 -0.30 20.97 -7.07
C THR A 181 0.60 19.81 -6.65
N TYR A 182 0.18 19.05 -5.64
CA TYR A 182 0.92 17.90 -5.16
C TYR A 182 1.05 16.81 -6.22
N LEU A 183 -0.03 16.39 -6.88
CA LEU A 183 0.01 15.36 -7.91
C LEU A 183 0.91 15.74 -9.08
N LEU A 184 0.87 17.00 -9.51
CA LEU A 184 1.74 17.52 -10.58
C LEU A 184 3.21 17.67 -10.16
N SER A 185 3.50 17.71 -8.86
CA SER A 185 4.87 17.76 -8.32
C SER A 185 5.53 16.39 -8.15
N LEU A 186 4.81 15.29 -8.37
CA LEU A 186 5.36 13.95 -8.18
C LEU A 186 6.44 13.64 -9.23
N PRO A 187 7.42 12.78 -8.91
CA PRO A 187 8.25 12.15 -9.92
C PRO A 187 7.36 11.37 -10.92
N PRO A 188 7.59 11.50 -12.24
CA PRO A 188 6.80 10.78 -13.23
C PRO A 188 7.11 9.28 -13.18
N VAL A 189 6.06 8.46 -13.21
CA VAL A 189 6.18 7.00 -13.29
C VAL A 189 5.42 6.52 -14.52
N ARG A 190 6.14 5.94 -15.49
CA ARG A 190 5.51 5.36 -16.67
C ARG A 190 4.82 4.05 -16.32
N HIS A 191 3.49 4.04 -16.34
CA HIS A 191 2.69 2.86 -16.08
C HIS A 191 1.37 2.94 -16.83
N ARG A 192 1.25 2.16 -17.91
CA ARG A 192 0.02 2.08 -18.71
C ARG A 192 -0.95 1.09 -18.06
N VAL A 193 -2.06 1.61 -17.57
CA VAL A 193 -3.16 0.78 -17.06
C VAL A 193 -4.06 0.30 -18.20
N PRO A 194 -4.78 -0.84 -18.04
CA PRO A 194 -5.79 -1.27 -19.00
C PRO A 194 -6.90 -0.25 -19.21
N ALA A 195 -7.60 -0.35 -20.34
CA ALA A 195 -8.78 0.47 -20.60
C ALA A 195 -9.98 -0.02 -19.78
N ASN A 196 -10.88 0.90 -19.43
CA ASN A 196 -12.16 0.56 -18.83
C ASN A 196 -12.99 -0.33 -19.78
N VAL A 197 -13.82 -1.18 -19.20
CA VAL A 197 -14.61 -2.18 -19.90
C VAL A 197 -16.08 -2.02 -19.50
N ASP A 198 -16.96 -2.00 -20.50
CA ASP A 198 -18.40 -1.91 -20.28
C ASP A 198 -18.99 -3.26 -19.85
N PRO A 199 -20.13 -3.27 -19.13
CA PRO A 199 -20.82 -4.51 -18.79
C PRO A 199 -21.12 -5.38 -20.03
N GLY A 200 -21.00 -6.69 -19.87
CA GLY A 200 -21.18 -7.67 -20.95
C GLY A 200 -19.95 -7.90 -21.83
N GLN A 201 -18.88 -7.09 -21.68
CA GLN A 201 -17.62 -7.29 -22.39
C GLN A 201 -16.60 -8.04 -21.52
N ARG A 202 -15.84 -8.95 -22.12
CA ARG A 202 -14.76 -9.66 -21.43
C ARG A 202 -13.51 -8.79 -21.30
N THR A 203 -12.89 -8.81 -20.12
CA THR A 203 -11.55 -8.25 -19.89
C THR A 203 -10.52 -9.37 -19.71
N SER A 204 -9.30 -9.17 -20.21
CA SER A 204 -8.17 -10.06 -19.96
C SER A 204 -7.38 -9.68 -18.70
N ALA A 205 -7.63 -8.50 -18.14
CA ALA A 205 -6.97 -8.02 -16.93
C ALA A 205 -7.76 -8.45 -15.68
N GLY A 206 -7.04 -8.71 -14.59
CA GLY A 206 -7.65 -9.05 -13.31
C GLY A 206 -8.45 -7.88 -12.73
N TYR A 207 -9.47 -8.18 -11.93
CA TYR A 207 -10.27 -7.17 -11.23
C TYR A 207 -10.80 -7.71 -9.90
N VAL A 208 -11.13 -6.79 -9.00
CA VAL A 208 -11.80 -7.08 -7.72
C VAL A 208 -13.24 -6.59 -7.75
N HIS A 209 -14.11 -7.24 -6.98
CA HIS A 209 -15.46 -6.73 -6.74
C HIS A 209 -15.49 -5.92 -5.45
N PHE A 210 -15.94 -4.66 -5.54
CA PHE A 210 -16.29 -3.86 -4.37
C PHE A 210 -17.80 -3.92 -4.19
N GLY A 211 -18.27 -4.68 -3.19
CA GLY A 211 -19.69 -4.78 -2.90
C GLY A 211 -19.98 -5.67 -1.69
N ILE A 212 -21.05 -5.34 -0.97
CA ILE A 212 -21.62 -6.19 0.08
C ILE A 212 -22.76 -6.97 -0.56
N TYR A 213 -22.44 -8.14 -1.10
CA TYR A 213 -23.45 -9.02 -1.70
C TYR A 213 -24.08 -9.88 -0.60
N ARG A 214 -25.38 -9.71 -0.36
CA ARG A 214 -26.15 -10.56 0.56
C ARG A 214 -27.09 -11.45 -0.23
N LYS A 215 -26.88 -12.76 -0.15
CA LYS A 215 -27.88 -13.74 -0.60
C LYS A 215 -29.09 -13.63 0.33
N ARG A 216 -30.30 -13.46 -0.22
CA ARG A 216 -31.53 -13.54 0.58
C ARG A 216 -31.83 -14.98 0.95
#